data_AF-A0A7W9N1C6-F1
#
_entry.id   AF-A0A7W9N1C6-F1
#
_cell.length_a   1.000
_cell.length_b   1.000
_cell.length_c   1.000
_cell.angle_alpha   90.00
_cell.angle_beta   90.00
_cell.angle_gamma   90.00
#
_symmetry.space_group_name_H-M   'P 1'
#
loop_
_entity.id
_entity.type
_entity.pdbx_description
1 polymer ?
#
loop_
_entity_poly.entity_id
_entity_poly.type
_entity_poly.pdbx_seq_one_letter_code
_entity_poly.pdbx_strand_id
1 'polypeptide(L)'
;MADTSPRQLGHLFEADGRWRLYAFADEDRTAVRELADWLADSPDSPVRRFTPEGADLNSVFDAKVVYQQPYQEVELADVPALFLPKMGPYQLTDKEEVFAADPADDIFEARGIDRGGAVPSVLLSVRPGVQARVRRARRAAACSTASR
;
A
#
# COMPACT_ATOMS: atom_id res chain seq x y z
N MET A 1 -5.82 3.21 -12.67
CA MET A 1 -5.81 4.67 -12.94
C MET A 1 -4.40 5.02 -13.43
N ALA A 2 -4.21 6.18 -14.06
CA ALA A 2 -3.20 6.56 -15.08
C ALA A 2 -3.69 6.36 -16.52
N ASP A 3 -4.13 5.15 -16.89
CA ASP A 3 -4.64 4.85 -18.24
C ASP A 3 -6.12 4.44 -18.29
N THR A 4 -6.83 4.47 -17.15
CA THR A 4 -8.22 4.02 -16.97
C THR A 4 -8.49 2.57 -17.38
N SER A 5 -7.45 1.75 -17.54
CA SER A 5 -7.61 0.35 -17.91
C SER A 5 -8.10 -0.48 -16.71
N PRO A 6 -9.10 -1.37 -16.91
CA PRO A 6 -9.45 -2.37 -15.91
C PRO A 6 -8.26 -3.32 -15.70
N ARG A 7 -7.77 -3.39 -14.46
CA ARG A 7 -6.67 -4.29 -14.08
C ARG A 7 -7.13 -5.18 -12.93
N GLN A 8 -6.91 -6.48 -13.07
CA GLN A 8 -7.09 -7.43 -11.98
C GLN A 8 -5.82 -7.42 -11.12
N LEU A 9 -5.91 -6.98 -9.86
CA LEU A 9 -4.74 -6.84 -8.97
C LEU A 9 -3.95 -8.16 -8.81
N GLY A 10 -4.61 -9.31 -8.94
CA GLY A 10 -3.95 -10.63 -8.90
C GLY A 10 -2.98 -10.91 -10.04
N HIS A 11 -3.11 -10.22 -11.17
CA HIS A 11 -2.19 -10.37 -12.33
C HIS A 11 -0.98 -9.43 -12.27
N LEU A 12 -0.94 -8.49 -11.33
CA LEU A 12 0.25 -7.64 -11.06
C LEU A 12 1.32 -8.37 -10.24
N PHE A 13 1.12 -9.68 -10.04
CA PHE A 13 2.05 -10.52 -9.33
C PHE A 13 3.17 -10.99 -10.26
N GLU A 14 4.28 -10.27 -10.24
CA GLU A 14 5.53 -10.73 -10.84
C GLU A 14 6.41 -11.39 -9.78
N ALA A 15 7.03 -12.52 -10.11
CA ALA A 15 7.98 -13.21 -9.23
C ALA A 15 9.36 -12.51 -9.24
N ASP A 16 9.38 -11.22 -8.90
CA ASP A 16 10.55 -10.34 -8.89
C ASP A 16 11.27 -10.28 -7.53
N GLY A 17 10.74 -10.97 -6.51
CA GLY A 17 11.33 -11.04 -5.18
C GLY A 17 11.10 -9.83 -4.29
N ARG A 18 10.31 -8.84 -4.75
CA ARG A 18 9.88 -7.67 -4.01
C ARG A 18 8.70 -7.98 -3.08
N TRP A 19 8.60 -7.20 -2.01
CA TRP A 19 7.46 -7.20 -1.11
C TRP A 19 6.30 -6.45 -1.73
N ARG A 20 5.07 -6.96 -1.62
CA ARG A 20 3.87 -6.28 -2.11
C ARG A 20 3.07 -5.73 -0.95
N LEU A 21 2.80 -4.43 -1.00
CA LEU A 21 1.97 -3.70 -0.06
C LEU A 21 0.72 -3.24 -0.81
N TYR A 22 -0.44 -3.72 -0.40
CA TYR A 22 -1.72 -3.19 -0.87
C TYR A 22 -2.35 -2.38 0.26
N ALA A 23 -2.51 -1.08 0.06
CA ALA A 23 -3.23 -0.19 0.95
C ALA A 23 -4.60 0.11 0.38
N PHE A 24 -5.66 -0.17 1.14
CA PHE A 24 -7.02 0.19 0.78
C PHE A 24 -7.38 1.47 1.51
N ALA A 25 -7.73 2.50 0.75
CA ALA A 25 -8.02 3.82 1.28
C ALA A 25 -9.39 3.86 1.95
N ASP A 26 -9.42 4.51 3.10
CA ASP A 26 -10.60 4.90 3.84
C ASP A 26 -11.37 6.02 3.13
N GLU A 27 -12.59 6.31 3.61
CA GLU A 27 -13.53 7.20 2.93
C GLU A 27 -13.03 8.64 2.82
N ASP A 28 -12.37 9.14 3.86
CA ASP A 28 -11.77 10.49 3.89
C ASP A 28 -10.28 10.51 3.47
N ARG A 29 -9.71 9.32 3.20
CA ARG A 29 -8.33 9.08 2.79
C ARG A 29 -7.29 9.51 3.86
N THR A 30 -7.69 9.67 5.12
CA THR A 30 -6.80 10.10 6.20
C THR A 30 -5.93 8.94 6.64
N ALA A 31 -6.52 7.78 6.90
CA ALA A 31 -5.80 6.63 7.43
C ALA A 31 -4.75 6.10 6.44
N VAL A 32 -5.05 6.13 5.13
CA VAL A 32 -4.05 5.76 4.10
C VAL A 32 -2.88 6.73 4.02
N ARG A 33 -3.11 8.04 4.25
CA ARG A 33 -2.06 9.05 4.31
C ARG A 33 -1.18 8.85 5.54
N GLU A 34 -1.79 8.70 6.71
CA GLU A 34 -1.07 8.42 7.97
C GLU A 34 -0.22 7.15 7.87
N LEU A 35 -0.73 6.10 7.23
CA LEU A 35 0.04 4.89 6.95
C LEU A 35 1.23 5.17 6.03
N ALA A 36 1.02 5.92 4.95
CA ALA A 36 2.09 6.23 4.01
C ALA A 36 3.20 7.05 4.67
N ASP A 37 2.84 8.05 5.47
CA ASP A 37 3.77 8.88 6.24
C ASP A 37 4.54 8.03 7.26
N TRP A 38 3.84 7.15 8.00
CA TRP A 38 4.51 6.22 8.92
C TRP A 38 5.48 5.29 8.18
N LEU A 39 5.09 4.73 7.03
CA LEU A 39 5.96 3.87 6.23
C LEU A 39 7.16 4.65 5.65
N ALA A 40 7.00 5.92 5.28
CA ALA A 40 8.08 6.73 4.76
C ALA A 40 9.07 7.19 5.85
N ASP A 41 8.54 7.62 7.00
CA ASP A 41 9.31 8.44 7.95
C ASP A 41 9.59 7.79 9.29
N SER A 42 8.78 6.82 9.72
CA SER A 42 8.95 6.21 11.04
C SER A 42 10.24 5.41 11.16
N PRO A 43 11.01 5.54 12.26
CA PRO A 43 12.18 4.70 12.50
C PRO A 43 11.84 3.20 12.60
N ASP A 44 10.60 2.87 12.97
CA ASP A 44 10.10 1.50 13.03
C ASP A 44 9.55 0.99 11.68
N SER A 45 9.60 1.82 10.63
CA SER A 45 9.11 1.46 9.31
C SER A 45 9.89 0.30 8.71
N PRO A 46 9.21 -0.76 8.22
CA PRO A 46 9.87 -1.80 7.45
C PRO A 46 10.44 -1.27 6.13
N VAL A 47 9.81 -0.26 5.52
CA VAL A 47 10.29 0.35 4.27
C VAL A 47 11.65 1.00 4.51
N ARG A 48 11.78 1.85 5.54
CA ARG A 48 13.07 2.45 5.90
C ARG A 48 14.11 1.42 6.33
N ARG A 49 13.68 0.39 7.07
CA ARG A 49 14.59 -0.63 7.62
C ARG A 49 15.19 -1.53 6.55
N PHE A 50 14.44 -1.83 5.48
CA PHE A 50 14.83 -2.83 4.49
C PHE A 50 15.17 -2.25 3.12
N THR A 51 14.83 -0.99 2.83
CA THR A 51 15.29 -0.29 1.62
C THR A 51 16.69 0.29 1.87
N PRO A 52 17.71 -0.09 1.08
CA PRO A 52 19.05 0.48 1.18
C PRO A 52 19.05 2.00 0.97
N GLU A 53 19.95 2.70 1.66
CA GLU A 53 20.11 4.15 1.48
C GLU A 53 20.46 4.49 0.02
N GLY A 54 19.74 5.45 -0.56
CA GLY A 54 19.91 5.88 -1.95
C GLY A 54 19.30 4.93 -3.01
N ALA A 55 18.70 3.80 -2.61
CA ALA A 55 17.96 2.94 -3.53
C ALA A 55 16.55 3.50 -3.80
N ASP A 56 16.03 3.22 -5.00
CA ASP A 56 14.63 3.52 -5.34
C ASP A 56 13.70 2.78 -4.36
N LEU A 57 12.66 3.47 -3.85
CA LEU A 57 11.72 2.90 -2.89
C LEU A 57 11.08 1.59 -3.39
N ASN A 58 10.78 1.53 -4.69
CA ASN A 58 10.12 0.36 -5.26
C ASN A 58 11.06 -0.85 -5.42
N SER A 59 12.37 -0.71 -5.18
CA SER A 59 13.34 -1.79 -5.38
C SER A 59 13.14 -2.95 -4.40
N VAL A 60 12.54 -2.66 -3.24
CA VAL A 60 12.24 -3.65 -2.21
C VAL A 60 10.72 -3.78 -2.00
N PHE A 61 9.97 -2.69 -2.09
CA PHE A 61 8.54 -2.65 -1.81
C PHE A 61 7.74 -2.14 -3.02
N ASP A 62 6.98 -3.04 -3.63
CA ASP A 62 5.93 -2.73 -4.60
C ASP A 62 4.67 -2.28 -3.84
N ALA A 63 4.48 -0.97 -3.70
CA ALA A 63 3.41 -0.38 -2.89
C ALA A 63 2.30 0.20 -3.75
N LYS A 64 1.11 -0.41 -3.65
CA LYS A 64 -0.10 -0.05 -4.38
C LYS A 64 -1.16 0.51 -3.44
N VAL A 65 -1.88 1.52 -3.90
CA VAL A 65 -3.04 2.08 -3.20
C VAL A 65 -4.30 1.86 -4.01
N VAL A 66 -5.37 1.45 -3.33
CA VAL A 66 -6.70 1.25 -3.91
C VAL A 66 -7.68 2.18 -3.22
N TYR A 67 -8.15 3.19 -3.95
CA TYR A 67 -9.19 4.10 -3.49
C TYR A 67 -10.57 3.49 -3.71
N GLN A 68 -11.49 3.72 -2.78
CA GLN A 68 -12.90 3.38 -2.99
C GLN A 68 -13.67 4.48 -3.72
N GLN A 69 -13.10 5.69 -3.80
CA GLN A 69 -13.69 6.80 -4.55
C GLN A 69 -13.57 6.55 -6.07
N PRO A 70 -14.47 7.10 -6.89
CA PRO A 70 -14.37 7.04 -8.35
C PRO A 70 -13.00 7.54 -8.83
N TYR A 71 -12.45 6.91 -9.87
CA TYR A 71 -11.11 7.28 -10.38
C TYR A 71 -11.02 8.75 -10.82
N GLN A 72 -12.15 9.35 -11.22
CA GLN A 72 -12.23 10.76 -11.60
C GLN A 72 -12.05 11.73 -10.42
N GLU A 73 -12.21 11.24 -9.19
CA GLU A 73 -12.11 12.03 -7.95
C GLU A 73 -10.76 11.84 -7.24
N VAL A 74 -9.86 11.02 -7.81
CA VAL A 74 -8.54 10.75 -7.27
C VAL A 74 -7.51 11.57 -8.03
N GLU A 75 -7.10 12.68 -7.43
CA GLU A 75 -6.03 13.53 -7.95
C GLU A 75 -4.66 12.94 -7.61
N LEU A 76 -3.82 12.70 -8.62
CA LEU A 76 -2.47 12.16 -8.40
C LEU A 76 -1.59 13.06 -7.53
N ALA A 77 -1.87 14.37 -7.48
CA ALA A 77 -1.15 15.30 -6.61
C ALA A 77 -1.40 15.05 -5.12
N ASP A 78 -2.54 14.45 -4.76
CA ASP A 78 -2.94 14.15 -3.38
C ASP A 78 -2.52 12.75 -2.93
N VAL A 79 -1.98 11.95 -3.84
CA VAL A 79 -1.53 10.58 -3.57
C VAL A 79 -0.16 10.65 -2.86
N PRO A 80 0.01 9.95 -1.73
CA PRO A 80 1.30 9.89 -1.05
C PRO A 80 2.43 9.38 -1.95
N ALA A 81 3.60 10.00 -1.84
CA ALA A 81 4.77 9.68 -2.67
C ALA A 81 5.21 8.21 -2.58
N LEU A 82 4.89 7.52 -1.49
CA LEU A 82 5.11 6.08 -1.32
C LEU A 82 4.46 5.25 -2.44
N PHE A 83 3.28 5.67 -2.92
CA PHE A 83 2.52 5.02 -3.99
C PHE A 83 2.77 5.67 -5.37
N LEU A 84 3.74 6.58 -5.46
CA LEU A 84 4.18 7.22 -6.69
C LEU A 84 5.72 7.16 -6.78
N PRO A 85 6.31 5.95 -6.75
CA PRO A 85 7.75 5.82 -6.63
C PRO A 85 8.46 6.41 -7.86
N LYS A 86 9.62 7.02 -7.62
CA LYS A 86 10.52 7.46 -8.69
C LYS A 86 11.47 6.34 -9.06
N MET A 87 11.61 6.11 -10.37
CA MET A 87 12.22 4.91 -10.90
C MET A 87 13.32 5.17 -11.91
N GLY A 88 14.39 4.39 -11.76
CA GLY A 88 15.47 4.29 -12.72
C GLY A 88 16.37 5.54 -12.76
N PRO A 89 17.27 5.61 -13.75
CA PRO A 89 18.30 6.65 -13.79
C PRO A 89 17.73 8.06 -14.01
N TYR A 90 16.51 8.16 -14.56
CA TYR A 90 15.83 9.42 -14.82
C TYR A 90 14.80 9.80 -13.74
N GLN A 91 14.63 8.95 -12.71
CA GLN A 91 13.74 9.20 -11.57
C GLN A 91 12.31 9.55 -12.00
N LEU A 92 11.79 8.81 -12.99
CA LEU A 92 10.44 8.99 -13.51
C LEU A 92 9.44 8.47 -12.49
N THR A 93 8.38 9.23 -12.25
CA THR A 93 7.29 8.81 -11.36
C THR A 93 6.48 7.71 -12.03
N ASP A 94 6.43 6.56 -11.38
CA ASP A 94 5.50 5.49 -11.72
C ASP A 94 4.09 5.85 -11.20
N LYS A 95 3.10 5.80 -12.09
CA LYS A 95 1.70 6.13 -11.80
C LYS A 95 0.79 4.90 -11.84
N GLU A 96 1.33 3.75 -12.21
CA GLU A 96 0.59 2.49 -12.36
C GLU A 96 0.31 1.79 -11.01
N GLU A 97 0.73 2.43 -9.92
CA GLU A 97 0.59 1.98 -8.54
C GLU A 97 -0.72 2.46 -7.88
N VAL A 98 -1.49 3.29 -8.59
CA VAL A 98 -2.71 3.94 -8.08
C VAL A 98 -3.97 3.37 -8.75
N PHE A 99 -4.85 2.83 -7.91
CA PHE A 99 -6.09 2.18 -8.33
C PHE A 99 -7.31 2.86 -7.68
N ALA A 100 -8.43 2.73 -8.35
CA ALA A 100 -9.75 3.03 -7.81
C ALA A 100 -10.63 1.79 -7.99
N ALA A 101 -11.54 1.54 -7.06
CA ALA A 101 -12.50 0.46 -7.17
C ALA A 101 -13.42 0.68 -8.39
N ASP A 102 -13.73 -0.40 -9.11
CA ASP A 102 -14.76 -0.39 -10.13
C ASP A 102 -16.11 -0.65 -9.46
N PRO A 103 -17.12 0.24 -9.57
CA PRO A 103 -18.44 -0.02 -9.01
C PRO A 103 -19.11 -1.30 -9.55
N ALA A 104 -18.72 -1.76 -10.75
CA ALA A 104 -19.23 -3.00 -11.33
C ALA A 104 -18.51 -4.27 -10.80
N ASP A 105 -17.28 -4.13 -10.28
CA ASP A 105 -16.47 -5.20 -9.70
C ASP A 105 -15.74 -4.68 -8.45
N ASP A 106 -16.54 -4.39 -7.42
CA ASP A 106 -16.05 -3.70 -6.24
C ASP A 106 -15.20 -4.62 -5.35
N ILE A 107 -13.89 -4.38 -5.38
CA ILE A 107 -12.93 -5.17 -4.62
C ILE A 107 -13.11 -5.06 -3.10
N PHE A 108 -13.67 -3.96 -2.58
CA PHE A 108 -13.91 -3.82 -1.15
C PHE A 108 -14.98 -4.81 -0.70
N GLU A 109 -16.09 -4.89 -1.44
CA GLU A 109 -17.16 -5.86 -1.19
C GLU A 109 -16.68 -7.29 -1.46
N ALA A 110 -16.07 -7.53 -2.62
CA ALA A 110 -15.65 -8.87 -3.06
C ALA A 110 -14.62 -9.52 -2.10
N ARG A 111 -13.85 -8.71 -1.38
CA ARG A 111 -12.83 -9.17 -0.42
C ARG A 111 -13.20 -8.94 1.04
N GLY A 112 -14.37 -8.37 1.33
CA GLY A 112 -14.82 -8.06 2.70
C GLY A 112 -13.89 -7.08 3.42
N ILE A 113 -13.38 -6.07 2.69
CA ILE A 113 -12.51 -5.03 3.21
C ILE A 113 -13.38 -3.94 3.82
N ASP A 114 -13.10 -3.59 5.08
CA ASP A 114 -13.82 -2.53 5.76
C ASP A 114 -13.52 -1.16 5.13
N ARG A 115 -14.58 -0.44 4.77
CA ARG A 115 -14.54 0.92 4.22
C ARG A 115 -14.33 1.98 5.29
N GLY A 116 -14.69 1.67 6.53
CA GLY A 116 -14.67 2.57 7.68
C GLY A 116 -13.28 2.81 8.27
N GLY A 117 -12.23 2.18 7.72
CA GLY A 117 -10.85 2.62 7.96
C GLY A 117 -10.29 2.36 9.36
N ALA A 118 -10.89 1.46 10.16
CA ALA A 118 -10.40 1.21 11.53
C ALA A 118 -8.91 0.78 11.58
N VAL A 119 -8.41 0.21 10.48
CA VAL A 119 -6.99 0.14 10.13
C VAL A 119 -6.95 0.12 8.60
N PRO A 120 -6.13 0.92 7.89
CA PRO A 120 -5.93 0.68 6.46
C PRO A 120 -5.48 -0.78 6.34
N SER A 121 -6.27 -1.57 5.63
CA SER A 121 -6.09 -3.03 5.58
C SER A 121 -4.85 -3.33 4.75
N VAL A 122 -3.66 -3.19 5.34
CA VAL A 122 -2.42 -3.51 4.66
C VAL A 122 -2.34 -5.02 4.54
N LEU A 123 -2.66 -5.51 3.35
CA LEU A 123 -2.31 -6.86 2.96
C LEU A 123 -0.85 -6.83 2.50
N LEU A 124 0.07 -7.05 3.45
CA LEU A 124 1.46 -7.33 3.13
C LEU A 124 1.54 -8.75 2.58
N SER A 125 1.90 -8.88 1.30
CA SER A 125 2.16 -10.17 0.70
C SER A 125 3.64 -10.32 0.30
N VAL A 126 4.14 -11.52 0.60
CA VAL A 126 5.28 -12.28 0.07
C VAL A 126 6.72 -12.01 0.55
N ARG A 127 7.15 -12.85 1.50
CA ARG A 127 8.18 -13.92 1.35
C ARG A 127 7.81 -15.06 2.32
N PRO A 128 7.94 -16.36 1.96
CA PRO A 128 7.59 -17.49 2.84
C PRO A 128 8.31 -17.45 4.21
N GLY A 129 9.54 -16.90 4.25
CA GLY A 129 10.35 -16.86 5.47
C GLY A 129 10.06 -15.73 6.47
N VAL A 130 9.26 -14.71 6.11
CA VAL A 130 9.12 -13.49 6.94
C VAL A 130 7.68 -13.22 7.44
N GLN A 131 6.68 -13.92 6.89
CA GLN A 131 5.29 -13.99 7.41
C GLN A 131 5.22 -14.21 8.94
N ALA A 132 6.17 -14.95 9.50
CA ALA A 132 6.24 -15.23 10.93
C ALA A 132 6.58 -14.01 11.82
N ARG A 133 7.28 -12.99 11.30
CA ARG A 133 7.74 -11.83 12.09
C ARG A 133 6.70 -10.71 12.16
N VAL A 134 5.96 -10.47 11.08
CA VAL A 134 4.89 -9.44 11.05
C VAL A 134 3.69 -9.85 11.89
N ARG A 135 3.34 -11.14 11.93
CA ARG A 135 2.33 -11.68 12.86
C ARG A 135 2.68 -11.44 14.33
N ARG A 136 3.97 -11.42 14.69
CA ARG A 136 4.42 -11.09 16.07
C ARG A 136 4.30 -9.60 16.37
N ALA A 137 4.62 -8.72 15.41
CA ALA A 137 4.52 -7.28 15.59
C ALA A 137 3.07 -6.80 15.77
N ARG A 138 2.12 -7.32 14.98
CA ARG A 138 0.68 -7.02 15.16
C ARG A 138 0.12 -7.56 16.49
N ARG A 139 0.62 -8.72 16.96
CA ARG A 139 0.24 -9.26 18.28
C ARG A 139 0.80 -8.44 19.44
N ALA A 140 1.97 -7.83 19.27
CA ALA A 140 2.57 -6.94 20.28
C ALA A 140 1.82 -5.60 20.38
N ALA A 141 1.42 -5.02 19.24
CA ALA A 141 0.63 -3.79 19.21
C ALA A 141 -0.81 -3.99 19.75
N ALA A 142 -1.43 -5.15 19.49
CA ALA A 142 -2.74 -5.47 20.06
C ALA A 142 -2.71 -5.74 21.58
N CYS A 143 -1.56 -6.15 22.13
CA CYS A 143 -1.41 -6.45 23.55
C CYS A 143 -1.14 -5.19 24.40
N SER A 144 -0.52 -4.14 23.84
CA SER A 144 -0.25 -2.90 24.58
C SER A 144 -1.49 -2.02 24.77
N THR A 145 -2.50 -2.14 23.91
CA THR A 145 -3.76 -1.39 24.02
C THR A 145 -4.76 -2.04 25.01
N ALA A 146 -4.55 -3.30 25.40
CA ALA A 146 -5.44 -4.03 26.31
C ALA A 146 -5.04 -3.96 27.80
N SER A 147 -3.98 -3.22 28.15
CA SER A 147 -3.43 -3.13 29.52
C SER A 147 -3.47 -1.71 30.10
N ARG A 148 -4.50 -0.92 29.77
CA ARG A 148 -4.82 0.32 30.50
C ARG A 148 -6.28 0.32 30.93
#